data_AF-A0A246BQ27-F1
#
_entry.id   AF-A0A246BQ27-F1
#
_cell.length_a   1.000
_cell.length_b   1.000
_cell.length_c   1.000
_cell.angle_alpha   90.00
_cell.angle_beta   90.00
_cell.angle_gamma   90.00
#
_symmetry.space_group_name_H-M   'P 1'
#
loop_
_entity.id
_entity.type
_entity.pdbx_description
1 polymer ?
#
loop_
_entity_poly.entity_id
_entity_poly.type
_entity_poly.pdbx_seq_one_letter_code
_entity_poly.pdbx_strand_id
1 'polypeptide(L)'
;MNASLPALLAGLILAGLSCAPRPTPDSAQGGGSVIFPPAAGTAVFSGPAGTDVARAAVTASGRYDLTLPPDPTLPAAAPTLLDLLGPALPEGTAATCQGSLTTDPPAARLLVLSGGRYLIGAQVTGTLRPAPQAIGTQQVQVTTRQFVYSDRAATLGSAQTCTFTSGGLTVPGTLRVRPTLRRGWNILETRLQLGPDRLNADVTDAATGATVDWLYRPRSD
;
A
#
# COMPACT_ATOMS: atom_id res chain seq x y z
N MET A 1 -13.22 74.45 19.23
CA MET A 1 -12.47 73.87 18.10
C MET A 1 -11.77 72.60 18.58
N ASN A 2 -12.09 71.49 17.92
CA ASN A 2 -11.34 70.22 17.79
C ASN A 2 -10.97 69.39 19.04
N ALA A 3 -11.90 68.49 19.39
CA ALA A 3 -11.83 67.02 19.30
C ALA A 3 -10.50 66.27 19.50
N SER A 4 -10.54 65.21 20.33
CA SER A 4 -10.35 63.76 19.96
C SER A 4 -9.85 62.95 21.19
N LEU A 5 -10.72 62.21 21.89
CA LEU A 5 -11.04 60.76 21.77
C LEU A 5 -10.21 59.84 22.72
N PRO A 6 -10.84 58.95 23.52
CA PRO A 6 -10.19 58.07 24.49
C PRO A 6 -9.89 56.67 23.91
N ALA A 7 -8.76 56.07 24.31
CA ALA A 7 -8.37 54.73 23.93
C ALA A 7 -9.12 53.65 24.74
N LEU A 8 -9.64 52.66 24.00
CA LEU A 8 -10.46 51.54 24.41
C LEU A 8 -9.69 50.40 25.11
N LEU A 9 -10.40 49.77 26.06
CA LEU A 9 -10.52 48.34 26.37
C LEU A 9 -9.29 47.42 26.27
N ALA A 10 -8.81 47.01 27.45
CA ALA A 10 -8.11 45.75 27.66
C ALA A 10 -9.12 44.61 27.87
N GLY A 11 -9.23 43.70 26.90
CA GLY A 11 -9.96 42.42 27.02
C GLY A 11 -8.99 41.27 26.82
N LEU A 12 -8.49 40.70 27.93
CA LEU A 12 -7.66 39.50 27.92
C LEU A 12 -8.57 38.27 27.73
N ILE A 13 -8.59 37.68 26.54
CA ILE A 13 -9.20 36.36 26.32
C ILE A 13 -8.08 35.33 26.41
N LEU A 14 -7.98 34.65 27.57
CA LEU A 14 -7.26 33.38 27.68
C LEU A 14 -8.08 32.31 26.93
N ALA A 15 -7.76 32.10 25.66
CA ALA A 15 -8.20 30.92 24.93
C ALA A 15 -7.36 29.72 25.39
N GLY A 16 -7.98 28.81 26.15
CA GLY A 16 -7.38 27.53 26.48
C GLY A 16 -7.04 26.75 25.21
N LEU A 17 -5.78 26.32 25.09
CA LEU A 17 -5.39 25.27 24.16
C LEU A 17 -6.02 23.95 24.63
N SER A 18 -7.28 23.71 24.28
CA SER A 18 -7.81 22.35 24.30
C SER A 18 -7.12 21.59 23.17
N CYS A 19 -6.23 20.66 23.51
CA CYS A 19 -5.85 19.60 22.58
C CYS A 19 -7.13 18.86 22.19
N ALA A 20 -7.72 19.21 21.05
CA ALA A 20 -8.77 18.40 20.46
C ALA A 20 -8.20 16.98 20.26
N PRO A 21 -8.87 15.93 20.76
CA PRO A 21 -8.43 14.57 20.49
C PRO A 21 -8.39 14.40 18.97
N ARG A 22 -7.25 13.91 18.46
CA ARG A 22 -7.12 13.61 17.03
C ARG A 22 -8.29 12.70 16.64
N PRO A 23 -8.99 12.98 15.52
CA PRO A 23 -9.99 12.07 15.00
C PRO A 23 -9.38 10.67 14.91
N THR A 24 -10.00 9.70 15.56
CA THR A 24 -9.66 8.30 15.39
C THR A 24 -9.94 7.95 13.93
N PRO A 25 -9.01 7.32 13.20
CA PRO A 25 -9.32 6.84 11.86
C PRO A 25 -10.46 5.82 11.98
N ASP A 26 -11.52 5.96 11.18
CA ASP A 26 -12.53 4.92 11.10
C ASP A 26 -11.94 3.64 10.49
N SER A 27 -12.51 2.48 10.83
CA SER A 27 -12.17 1.23 10.15
C SER A 27 -12.43 1.38 8.65
N ALA A 28 -11.40 1.10 7.84
CA ALA A 28 -11.55 1.17 6.39
C ALA A 28 -12.13 -0.14 5.85
N GLN A 29 -13.14 -0.02 4.98
CA GLN A 29 -13.62 -1.15 4.19
C GLN A 29 -12.82 -1.25 2.89
N GLY A 30 -12.45 -2.47 2.54
CA GLY A 30 -11.85 -2.83 1.26
C GLY A 30 -12.40 -4.17 0.78
N GLY A 31 -11.98 -4.60 -0.40
CA GLY A 31 -12.40 -5.89 -0.95
C GLY A 31 -11.67 -6.25 -2.23
N GLY A 32 -12.03 -7.41 -2.77
CA GLY A 32 -11.52 -7.91 -4.03
C GLY A 32 -11.75 -9.40 -4.18
N SER A 33 -10.83 -10.06 -4.89
CA SER A 33 -10.87 -11.50 -5.09
C SER A 33 -9.55 -12.18 -4.74
N VAL A 34 -9.64 -13.40 -4.20
CA VAL A 34 -8.56 -14.38 -4.27
C VAL A 34 -8.73 -15.12 -5.60
N ILE A 35 -7.71 -15.07 -6.45
CA ILE A 35 -7.67 -15.74 -7.75
C ILE A 35 -7.21 -17.19 -7.54
N PHE A 36 -7.97 -18.12 -8.13
CA PHE A 36 -7.79 -19.57 -8.01
C PHE A 36 -7.80 -20.12 -6.57
N PRO A 37 -8.78 -19.75 -5.73
CA PRO A 37 -8.88 -20.34 -4.40
C PRO A 37 -9.26 -21.82 -4.55
N PRO A 38 -8.69 -22.72 -3.74
CA PRO A 38 -9.02 -24.16 -3.81
C PRO A 38 -10.45 -24.46 -3.34
N ALA A 39 -10.98 -23.65 -2.42
CA ALA A 39 -12.35 -23.71 -1.89
C ALA A 39 -12.67 -22.41 -1.14
N ALA A 40 -13.90 -22.26 -0.64
CA ALA A 40 -14.21 -21.23 0.36
C ALA A 40 -13.32 -21.41 1.60
N GLY A 41 -12.90 -20.30 2.21
CA GLY A 41 -11.90 -20.34 3.27
C GLY A 41 -11.69 -19.00 3.95
N THR A 42 -10.53 -18.82 4.56
CA THR A 42 -10.12 -17.58 5.21
C THR A 42 -8.80 -17.11 4.62
N ALA A 43 -8.78 -15.86 4.14
CA ALA A 43 -7.56 -15.16 3.81
C ALA A 43 -7.05 -14.44 5.06
N VAL A 44 -5.76 -14.63 5.37
CA VAL A 44 -5.05 -13.87 6.40
C VAL A 44 -4.02 -13.02 5.69
N PHE A 45 -4.20 -11.71 5.75
CA PHE A 45 -3.33 -10.73 5.10
C PHE A 45 -2.25 -10.28 6.08
N SER A 46 -1.03 -10.20 5.57
CA SER A 46 0.16 -9.97 6.37
C SER A 46 0.94 -8.76 5.88
N GLY A 47 1.57 -8.08 6.84
CA GLY A 47 2.55 -7.03 6.58
C GLY A 47 3.96 -7.58 6.35
N PRO A 48 4.98 -6.71 6.42
CA PRO A 48 6.38 -7.12 6.37
C PRO A 48 6.70 -8.18 7.43
N ALA A 49 7.62 -9.08 7.10
CA ALA A 49 8.02 -10.23 7.92
C ALA A 49 6.89 -11.26 8.23
N GLY A 50 5.75 -11.20 7.55
CA GLY A 50 4.67 -12.18 7.70
C GLY A 50 3.75 -11.97 8.90
N THR A 51 3.81 -10.79 9.52
CA THR A 51 2.95 -10.43 10.65
C THR A 51 1.49 -10.36 10.21
N ASP A 52 0.59 -11.10 10.85
CA ASP A 52 -0.86 -11.03 10.59
C ASP A 52 -1.40 -9.61 10.87
N VAL A 53 -2.13 -9.03 9.92
CA VAL A 53 -2.72 -7.68 10.06
C VAL A 53 -4.24 -7.73 10.00
N ALA A 54 -4.80 -8.46 9.05
CA ALA A 54 -6.24 -8.53 8.84
C ALA A 54 -6.66 -9.89 8.31
N ARG A 55 -7.95 -10.21 8.42
CA ARG A 55 -8.52 -11.48 7.96
C ARG A 55 -9.83 -11.22 7.23
N ALA A 56 -10.12 -12.03 6.22
CA ALA A 56 -11.41 -12.03 5.53
C ALA A 56 -11.89 -13.46 5.26
N ALA A 57 -13.20 -13.66 5.35
CA ALA A 57 -13.84 -14.83 4.79
C ALA A 57 -13.82 -14.71 3.27
N VAL A 58 -13.45 -15.81 2.60
CA VAL A 58 -13.36 -15.89 1.14
C VAL A 58 -14.39 -16.89 0.66
N THR A 59 -15.27 -16.46 -0.23
CA THR A 59 -16.30 -17.32 -0.80
C THR A 59 -15.69 -18.37 -1.74
N ALA A 60 -16.47 -19.38 -2.14
CA ALA A 60 -16.03 -20.34 -3.15
C ALA A 60 -15.73 -19.70 -4.52
N SER A 61 -16.30 -18.53 -4.81
CA SER A 61 -15.97 -17.73 -6.01
C SER A 61 -14.73 -16.86 -5.84
N GLY A 62 -14.07 -16.90 -4.68
CA GLY A 62 -12.88 -16.12 -4.36
C GLY A 62 -13.16 -14.71 -3.88
N ARG A 63 -14.42 -14.25 -3.83
CA ARG A 63 -14.73 -12.90 -3.35
C ARG A 63 -14.50 -12.78 -1.85
N TYR A 64 -14.02 -11.61 -1.43
CA TYR A 64 -13.88 -11.27 -0.03
C TYR A 64 -14.19 -9.79 0.22
N ASP A 65 -14.78 -9.53 1.37
CA ASP A 65 -14.87 -8.20 1.97
C ASP A 65 -13.91 -8.14 3.15
N LEU A 66 -13.18 -7.04 3.26
CA LEU A 66 -12.12 -6.87 4.25
C LEU A 66 -12.39 -5.63 5.10
N THR A 67 -12.43 -5.85 6.41
CA THR A 67 -12.37 -4.76 7.38
C THR A 67 -10.92 -4.59 7.82
N LEU A 68 -10.33 -3.44 7.51
CA LEU A 68 -8.96 -3.13 7.88
C LEU A 68 -8.94 -2.43 9.26
N PRO A 69 -7.97 -2.77 10.13
CA PRO A 69 -7.90 -2.20 11.47
C PRO A 69 -7.62 -0.69 11.41
N PRO A 70 -8.27 0.15 12.22
CA PRO A 70 -8.12 1.61 12.15
C PRO A 70 -6.71 2.10 12.48
N ASP A 71 -6.01 1.41 13.39
CA ASP A 71 -4.64 1.74 13.83
C ASP A 71 -3.80 0.45 13.94
N PRO A 72 -3.27 -0.08 12.83
CA PRO A 72 -2.42 -1.26 12.86
C PRO A 72 -1.06 -0.96 13.51
N THR A 73 -0.39 -2.02 14.00
CA THR A 73 1.00 -1.89 14.44
C THR A 73 1.91 -1.64 13.24
N LEU A 74 2.65 -0.53 13.29
CA LEU A 74 3.52 -0.09 12.21
C LEU A 74 4.95 -0.65 12.39
N PRO A 75 5.66 -0.96 11.30
CA PRO A 75 7.09 -1.27 11.35
C PRO A 75 7.89 -0.15 12.04
N ALA A 76 8.92 -0.51 12.80
CA ALA A 76 9.77 0.46 13.49
C ALA A 76 10.65 1.27 12.51
N ALA A 77 11.04 0.66 11.39
CA ALA A 77 11.80 1.30 10.33
C ALA A 77 10.92 2.11 9.39
N ALA A 78 11.51 3.13 8.75
CA ALA A 78 10.88 3.85 7.65
C ALA A 78 10.68 2.90 6.45
N PRO A 79 9.62 3.09 5.64
CA PRO A 79 9.42 2.29 4.44
C PRO A 79 10.58 2.47 3.46
N THR A 80 11.04 1.36 2.91
CA THR A 80 11.95 1.37 1.76
C THR A 80 11.16 1.33 0.46
N LEU A 81 11.83 1.69 -0.61
CA LEU A 81 11.32 1.56 -1.97
C LEU A 81 10.93 0.09 -2.30
N LEU A 82 11.71 -0.86 -1.78
CA LEU A 82 11.48 -2.28 -1.99
C LEU A 82 10.27 -2.81 -1.21
N ASP A 83 9.92 -2.19 -0.09
CA ASP A 83 8.70 -2.55 0.64
C ASP A 83 7.44 -2.25 -0.18
N LEU A 84 7.48 -1.21 -1.02
CA LEU A 84 6.39 -0.85 -1.93
C LEU A 84 6.44 -1.68 -3.22
N LEU A 85 7.64 -1.90 -3.78
CA LEU A 85 7.79 -2.51 -5.10
C LEU A 85 7.79 -4.04 -5.06
N GLY A 86 8.47 -4.64 -4.08
CA GLY A 86 8.68 -6.09 -3.98
C GLY A 86 7.40 -6.91 -4.10
N PRO A 87 6.32 -6.58 -3.36
CA PRO A 87 5.05 -7.31 -3.44
C PRO A 87 4.42 -7.27 -4.84
N ALA A 88 4.62 -6.17 -5.57
CA ALA A 88 4.08 -5.94 -6.91
C ALA A 88 4.91 -6.57 -8.04
N LEU A 89 6.15 -7.02 -7.78
CA LEU A 89 6.96 -7.66 -8.80
C LEU A 89 6.52 -9.11 -9.07
N PRO A 90 6.69 -9.60 -10.31
CA PRO A 90 6.51 -11.02 -10.61
C PRO A 90 7.38 -11.89 -9.70
N GLU A 91 6.90 -13.10 -9.40
CA GLU A 91 7.65 -14.04 -8.57
C GLU A 91 9.06 -14.31 -9.12
N GLY A 92 10.04 -14.44 -8.23
CA GLY A 92 11.44 -14.63 -8.61
C GLY A 92 12.12 -13.40 -9.22
N THR A 93 11.43 -12.25 -9.26
CA THR A 93 12.03 -10.98 -9.72
C THR A 93 12.57 -10.20 -8.53
N ALA A 94 13.86 -9.91 -8.56
CA ALA A 94 14.52 -8.99 -7.64
C ALA A 94 14.65 -7.62 -8.30
N ALA A 95 14.56 -6.55 -7.51
CA ALA A 95 14.89 -5.20 -7.94
C ALA A 95 15.97 -4.62 -7.03
N THR A 96 16.93 -3.94 -7.62
CA THR A 96 17.90 -3.11 -6.90
C THR A 96 17.79 -1.70 -7.45
N CYS A 97 17.45 -0.73 -6.59
CA CYS A 97 17.25 0.65 -6.99
C CYS A 97 18.21 1.58 -6.24
N GLN A 98 18.70 2.61 -6.94
CA GLN A 98 19.63 3.59 -6.38
C GLN A 98 18.89 4.86 -5.94
N GLY A 99 18.99 5.18 -4.64
CA GLY A 99 18.42 6.37 -4.02
C GLY A 99 17.52 6.04 -2.83
N SER A 100 16.93 7.06 -2.21
CA SER A 100 15.99 6.91 -1.10
C SER A 100 14.54 7.19 -1.52
N LEU A 101 13.59 6.55 -0.84
CA LEU A 101 12.20 6.95 -0.85
C LEU A 101 12.06 8.19 0.04
N THR A 102 11.51 9.27 -0.50
CA THR A 102 11.21 10.48 0.29
C THR A 102 9.75 10.50 0.70
N THR A 103 9.48 11.08 1.86
CA THR A 103 8.12 11.31 2.40
C THR A 103 8.00 12.78 2.77
N ASP A 104 6.88 13.40 2.43
CA ASP A 104 6.55 14.77 2.82
C ASP A 104 5.14 14.80 3.45
N PRO A 105 5.00 15.07 4.76
CA PRO A 105 6.05 15.45 5.71
C PRO A 105 7.04 14.31 5.95
N PRO A 106 8.30 14.63 6.33
CA PRO A 106 9.32 13.63 6.58
C PRO A 106 8.90 12.67 7.70
N ALA A 107 9.34 11.42 7.57
CA ALA A 107 9.12 10.33 8.52
C ALA A 107 7.67 9.85 8.65
N ALA A 108 6.89 9.90 7.57
CA ALA A 108 5.64 9.14 7.50
C ALA A 108 5.92 7.63 7.61
N ARG A 109 5.20 6.94 8.50
CA ARG A 109 5.34 5.50 8.71
C ARG A 109 4.28 4.77 7.92
N LEU A 110 4.71 3.75 7.17
CA LEU A 110 3.83 2.97 6.31
C LEU A 110 3.80 1.51 6.73
N LEU A 111 2.63 0.88 6.54
CA LEU A 111 2.47 -0.56 6.58
C LEU A 111 1.85 -1.01 5.25
N VAL A 112 2.57 -1.83 4.50
CA VAL A 112 2.11 -2.42 3.23
C VAL A 112 1.63 -3.84 3.51
N LEU A 113 0.43 -4.19 3.04
CA LEU A 113 0.02 -5.59 3.00
C LEU A 113 0.72 -6.27 1.82
N SER A 114 1.77 -7.03 2.12
CA SER A 114 2.70 -7.59 1.14
C SER A 114 2.39 -9.04 0.74
N GLY A 115 1.55 -9.72 1.51
CA GLY A 115 1.30 -11.15 1.33
C GLY A 115 0.26 -11.68 2.29
N GLY A 116 0.25 -12.99 2.45
CA GLY A 116 -0.64 -13.65 3.40
C GLY A 116 -0.63 -15.16 3.26
N ARG A 117 -1.57 -15.78 3.97
CA ARG A 117 -1.83 -17.22 3.91
C ARG A 117 -3.31 -17.48 3.71
N TYR A 118 -3.60 -18.61 3.08
CA TYR A 118 -4.95 -19.08 2.87
C TYR A 118 -5.23 -20.30 3.74
N LEU A 119 -6.38 -20.29 4.41
CA LEU A 119 -6.80 -21.36 5.29
C LEU A 119 -8.11 -21.99 4.82
N ILE A 120 -8.18 -23.32 4.90
CA ILE A 120 -9.43 -24.08 4.85
C ILE A 120 -9.64 -24.67 6.25
N GLY A 121 -10.70 -24.23 6.92
CA GLY A 121 -10.86 -24.46 8.35
C GLY A 121 -9.68 -23.83 9.13
N ALA A 122 -8.96 -24.65 9.88
CA ALA A 122 -7.78 -24.21 10.65
C ALA A 122 -6.43 -24.50 9.96
N GLN A 123 -6.44 -25.14 8.78
CA GLN A 123 -5.23 -25.59 8.10
C GLN A 123 -4.78 -24.59 7.05
N VAL A 124 -3.48 -24.26 7.05
CA VAL A 124 -2.86 -23.42 6.02
C VAL A 124 -2.64 -24.26 4.77
N THR A 125 -3.29 -23.88 3.66
CA THR A 125 -3.24 -24.63 2.39
C THR A 125 -2.39 -23.95 1.32
N GLY A 126 -2.10 -22.67 1.49
CA GLY A 126 -1.27 -21.93 0.54
C GLY A 126 -0.93 -20.53 1.01
N THR A 127 -0.24 -19.80 0.14
CA THR A 127 0.16 -18.40 0.34
C THR A 127 -0.64 -17.47 -0.56
N LEU A 128 -0.70 -16.21 -0.16
CA LEU A 128 -1.33 -15.12 -0.90
C LEU A 128 -0.29 -14.08 -1.26
N ARG A 129 -0.39 -13.55 -2.48
CA ARG A 129 0.39 -12.41 -2.95
C ARG A 129 -0.50 -11.44 -3.74
N PRO A 130 -0.18 -10.14 -3.79
CA PRO A 130 -0.90 -9.21 -4.66
C PRO A 130 -0.94 -9.73 -6.11
N ALA A 131 -2.12 -9.78 -6.71
CA ALA A 131 -2.30 -10.34 -8.03
C ALA A 131 -1.90 -9.34 -9.13
N PRO A 132 -1.10 -9.75 -10.13
CA PRO A 132 -0.91 -8.97 -11.34
C PRO A 132 -2.16 -9.05 -12.23
N GLN A 133 -2.60 -7.90 -12.74
CA GLN A 133 -3.64 -7.77 -13.77
C GLN A 133 -3.00 -7.27 -15.06
N ALA A 134 -3.13 -8.04 -16.15
CA ALA A 134 -2.65 -7.61 -17.46
C ALA A 134 -3.60 -6.56 -18.06
N ILE A 135 -3.04 -5.50 -18.63
CA ILE A 135 -3.79 -4.46 -19.35
C ILE A 135 -3.27 -4.39 -20.79
N GLY A 136 -4.11 -4.74 -21.76
CA GLY A 136 -3.85 -4.57 -23.19
C GLY A 136 -3.31 -5.81 -23.92
N THR A 137 -3.31 -5.75 -25.26
CA THR A 137 -2.90 -6.84 -26.17
C THR A 137 -1.51 -6.64 -26.80
N GLN A 138 -0.91 -5.45 -26.67
CA GLN A 138 0.40 -5.12 -27.21
C GLN A 138 1.15 -4.27 -26.18
N GLN A 139 2.35 -4.72 -25.80
CA GLN A 139 3.13 -4.34 -24.61
C GLN A 139 2.54 -4.86 -23.29
N VAL A 140 3.34 -5.68 -22.59
CA VAL A 140 2.96 -6.35 -21.35
C VAL A 140 2.91 -5.30 -20.24
N GLN A 141 1.79 -4.59 -20.13
CA GLN A 141 1.51 -3.73 -19.00
C GLN A 141 0.84 -4.57 -17.92
N VAL A 142 1.48 -4.66 -16.77
CA VAL A 142 0.95 -5.35 -15.59
C VAL A 142 0.63 -4.32 -14.54
N THR A 143 -0.54 -4.44 -13.93
CA THR A 143 -0.97 -3.60 -12.83
C THR A 143 -1.19 -4.45 -11.60
N THR A 144 -0.61 -4.04 -10.48
CA THR A 144 -0.80 -4.69 -9.19
C THR A 144 -1.24 -3.66 -8.18
N ARG A 145 -2.26 -4.00 -7.39
CA ARG A 145 -2.79 -3.13 -6.34
C ARG A 145 -2.47 -3.70 -4.98
N GLN A 146 -2.31 -2.82 -4.00
CA GLN A 146 -1.97 -3.20 -2.63
C GLN A 146 -2.55 -2.20 -1.62
N PHE A 147 -2.91 -2.71 -0.44
CA PHE A 147 -3.32 -1.87 0.68
C PHE A 147 -2.09 -1.32 1.39
N VAL A 148 -2.11 -0.02 1.68
CA VAL A 148 -1.04 0.67 2.43
C VAL A 148 -1.66 1.56 3.49
N TYR A 149 -1.31 1.33 4.75
CA TYR A 149 -1.65 2.25 5.84
C TYR A 149 -0.57 3.33 5.96
N SER A 150 -1.00 4.57 6.18
CA SER A 150 -0.12 5.69 6.52
C SER A 150 -0.55 6.31 7.86
N ASP A 151 0.40 6.52 8.77
CA ASP A 151 0.14 7.12 10.09
C ASP A 151 -0.32 8.59 10.01
N ARG A 152 -0.01 9.25 8.90
CA ARG A 152 -0.35 10.64 8.58
C ARG A 152 -0.58 10.83 7.09
N ALA A 153 -1.19 11.95 6.69
CA ALA A 153 -1.22 12.32 5.27
C ALA A 153 0.21 12.60 4.81
N ALA A 154 0.59 12.10 3.63
CA ALA A 154 1.94 12.25 3.10
C ALA A 154 2.00 12.07 1.59
N THR A 155 2.91 12.77 0.93
CA THR A 155 3.30 12.51 -0.45
C THR A 155 4.55 11.64 -0.45
N LEU A 156 4.54 10.56 -1.22
CA LEU A 156 5.75 9.76 -1.44
C LEU A 156 6.44 10.23 -2.71
N GLY A 157 7.77 10.39 -2.66
CA GLY A 157 8.55 10.88 -3.79
C GLY A 157 9.77 10.02 -4.06
N SER A 158 9.88 9.49 -5.28
CA SER A 158 11.11 8.87 -5.77
C SER A 158 11.14 8.80 -7.30
N ALA A 159 12.30 9.07 -7.90
CA ALA A 159 12.59 8.77 -9.28
C ALA A 159 13.99 8.14 -9.34
N GLN A 160 14.07 6.84 -9.60
CA GLN A 160 15.29 6.08 -9.47
C GLN A 160 15.56 5.20 -10.67
N THR A 161 16.86 5.01 -10.92
CA THR A 161 17.35 3.95 -11.78
C THR A 161 17.35 2.65 -10.98
N CYS A 162 16.78 1.61 -11.58
CA CYS A 162 16.69 0.29 -10.99
C CYS A 162 17.29 -0.75 -11.94
N THR A 163 17.69 -1.86 -11.38
CA THR A 163 18.08 -3.07 -12.09
C THR A 163 17.17 -4.19 -11.64
N PHE A 164 16.50 -4.83 -12.60
CA PHE A 164 15.57 -5.93 -12.36
C PHE A 164 16.21 -7.24 -12.80
N THR A 165 16.22 -8.23 -11.91
CA THR A 165 16.79 -9.55 -12.19
C THR A 165 15.72 -10.60 -12.04
N SER A 166 15.49 -11.41 -13.07
CA SER A 166 14.54 -12.52 -13.06
C SER A 166 15.06 -13.67 -13.91
N GLY A 167 15.06 -14.90 -13.39
CA GLY A 167 15.53 -16.08 -14.12
C GLY A 167 16.98 -15.96 -14.65
N GLY A 168 17.84 -15.20 -13.97
CA GLY A 168 19.22 -14.92 -14.40
C GLY A 168 19.36 -13.80 -15.45
N LEU A 169 18.26 -13.32 -16.03
CA LEU A 169 18.27 -12.15 -16.91
C LEU A 169 18.25 -10.88 -16.07
N THR A 170 19.13 -9.94 -16.41
CA THR A 170 19.20 -8.63 -15.77
C THR A 170 18.86 -7.54 -16.76
N VAL A 171 17.87 -6.71 -16.43
CA VAL A 171 17.33 -5.66 -17.30
C VAL A 171 17.38 -4.32 -16.56
N PRO A 172 17.91 -3.25 -17.16
CA PRO A 172 17.85 -1.93 -16.57
C PRO A 172 16.41 -1.40 -16.54
N GLY A 173 16.14 -0.45 -15.66
CA GLY A 173 14.82 0.09 -15.54
C GLY A 173 14.74 1.36 -14.73
N THR A 174 13.52 1.88 -14.63
CA THR A 174 13.23 3.07 -13.83
C THR A 174 12.04 2.82 -12.93
N LEU A 175 12.10 3.36 -11.71
CA LEU A 175 10.98 3.41 -10.79
C LEU A 175 10.63 4.86 -10.51
N ARG A 176 9.34 5.17 -10.60
CA ARG A 176 8.77 6.46 -10.21
C ARG A 176 7.70 6.23 -9.15
N VAL A 177 7.82 6.89 -8.01
CA VAL A 177 6.89 6.81 -6.88
C VAL A 177 6.38 8.20 -6.60
N ARG A 178 5.06 8.40 -6.78
CA ARG A 178 4.40 9.72 -6.61
C ARG A 178 2.95 9.67 -6.06
N PRO A 179 2.56 8.70 -5.20
CA PRO A 179 1.23 8.69 -4.59
C PRO A 179 1.08 9.78 -3.51
N THR A 180 -0.16 10.25 -3.35
CA THR A 180 -0.60 11.14 -2.26
C THR A 180 -1.46 10.35 -1.28
N LEU A 181 -0.92 10.06 -0.11
CA LEU A 181 -1.56 9.27 0.92
C LEU A 181 -2.42 10.14 1.84
N ARG A 182 -3.63 9.67 2.14
CA ARG A 182 -4.36 10.10 3.34
C ARG A 182 -3.81 9.39 4.57
N ARG A 183 -4.03 9.97 5.75
CA ARG A 183 -3.94 9.22 7.01
C ARG A 183 -4.92 8.04 6.97
N GLY A 184 -4.48 6.88 7.41
CA GLY A 184 -5.26 5.64 7.37
C GLY A 184 -4.90 4.76 6.17
N TRP A 185 -5.82 3.87 5.80
CA TRP A 185 -5.63 2.94 4.68
C TRP A 185 -5.83 3.60 3.32
N ASN A 186 -4.91 3.32 2.41
CA ASN A 186 -4.86 3.73 1.01
C ASN A 186 -4.76 2.48 0.11
N ILE A 187 -5.03 2.64 -1.18
CA ILE A 187 -4.74 1.62 -2.19
C ILE A 187 -3.74 2.23 -3.16
N LEU A 188 -2.59 1.57 -3.29
CA LEU A 188 -1.59 1.93 -4.28
C LEU A 188 -1.72 1.04 -5.50
N GLU A 189 -1.53 1.63 -6.67
CA GLU A 189 -1.44 0.95 -7.95
C GLU A 189 0.02 1.00 -8.41
N THR A 190 0.60 -0.17 -8.67
CA THR A 190 1.92 -0.31 -9.30
C THR A 190 1.70 -0.76 -10.73
N ARG A 191 2.17 0.04 -11.68
CA ARG A 191 2.12 -0.26 -13.11
C ARG A 191 3.52 -0.59 -13.59
N LEU A 192 3.68 -1.83 -14.05
CA LEU A 192 4.88 -2.32 -14.69
C LEU A 192 4.68 -2.30 -16.21
N GLN A 193 5.61 -1.67 -16.92
CA GLN A 193 5.66 -1.64 -18.37
C GLN A 193 6.95 -2.30 -18.82
N LEU A 194 6.82 -3.45 -19.49
CA LEU A 194 7.95 -4.16 -20.07
C LEU A 194 8.21 -3.63 -21.48
N GLY A 195 9.35 -2.97 -21.65
CA GLY A 195 9.93 -2.64 -22.94
C GLY A 195 10.86 -3.77 -23.45
N PRO A 196 11.38 -3.66 -24.68
CA PRO A 196 12.24 -4.68 -25.27
C PRO A 196 13.58 -4.87 -24.53
N ASP A 197 14.08 -3.84 -23.86
CA ASP A 197 15.40 -3.79 -23.19
C ASP A 197 15.35 -3.07 -21.83
N ARG A 198 14.15 -2.71 -21.36
CA ARG A 198 13.95 -1.94 -20.13
C ARG A 198 12.65 -2.27 -19.42
N LEU A 199 12.63 -2.10 -18.10
CA LEU A 199 11.42 -2.15 -17.30
C LEU A 199 11.13 -0.79 -16.66
N ASN A 200 9.92 -0.28 -16.85
CA ASN A 200 9.47 0.93 -16.14
C ASN A 200 8.40 0.54 -15.12
N ALA A 201 8.53 1.06 -13.90
CA ALA A 201 7.58 0.89 -12.83
C ALA A 201 7.10 2.28 -12.35
N ASP A 202 5.79 2.49 -12.32
CA ASP A 202 5.18 3.68 -11.72
C ASP A 202 4.28 3.24 -10.56
N VAL A 203 4.45 3.86 -9.39
CA VAL A 203 3.58 3.68 -8.22
C VAL A 203 2.77 4.95 -8.02
N THR A 204 1.45 4.81 -8.07
CA THR A 204 0.47 5.90 -7.98
C THR A 204 -0.67 5.54 -7.04
N ASP A 205 -1.53 6.51 -6.75
CA ASP A 205 -2.81 6.25 -6.11
C ASP A 205 -3.72 5.43 -7.04
N ALA A 206 -4.44 4.46 -6.49
CA ALA A 206 -5.48 3.77 -7.24
C ALA A 206 -6.76 4.63 -7.33
N ALA A 207 -7.56 4.38 -8.35
CA ALA A 207 -8.86 5.04 -8.51
C ALA A 207 -9.79 4.76 -7.31
N THR A 208 -10.68 5.71 -7.00
CA THR A 208 -11.72 5.54 -5.98
C THR A 208 -12.52 4.26 -6.22
N GLY A 209 -12.67 3.44 -5.17
CA GLY A 209 -13.40 2.17 -5.26
C GLY A 209 -12.59 1.01 -5.88
N ALA A 210 -11.29 1.19 -6.12
CA ALA A 210 -10.43 0.10 -6.55
C ALA A 210 -10.45 -1.07 -5.53
N THR A 211 -10.42 -2.29 -6.06
CA THR A 211 -10.26 -3.51 -5.30
C THR A 211 -8.83 -4.02 -5.34
N VAL A 212 -8.47 -4.87 -4.38
CA VAL A 212 -7.16 -5.54 -4.34
C VAL A 212 -7.37 -7.04 -4.54
N ASP A 213 -6.85 -7.56 -5.64
CA ASP A 213 -6.89 -8.99 -5.91
C ASP A 213 -5.61 -9.67 -5.38
N TRP A 214 -5.76 -10.93 -4.99
CA TRP A 214 -4.69 -11.75 -4.43
C TRP A 214 -4.56 -13.05 -5.20
N LEU A 215 -3.36 -13.43 -5.60
CA LEU A 215 -3.07 -14.71 -6.20
C LEU A 215 -2.86 -15.76 -5.11
N TYR A 216 -3.67 -16.83 -5.14
CA TYR A 216 -3.41 -18.03 -4.34
C TYR A 216 -2.28 -18.86 -4.96
N ARG A 217 -1.37 -19.34 -4.10
CA ARG A 217 -0.34 -20.30 -4.46
C ARG A 217 -0.42 -21.50 -3.51
N PRO A 218 -0.60 -22.74 -4.02
CA PRO A 218 -0.51 -23.93 -3.19
C PRO A 218 0.83 -24.00 -2.47
N ARG A 219 0.84 -24.59 -1.28
CA ARG A 219 2.10 -24.94 -0.63
C ARG A 219 2.85 -25.94 -1.50
N SER A 220 4.11 -25.66 -1.78
CA SER A 220 5.04 -26.66 -2.31
C SER A 220 5.48 -27.49 -1.11
N ASP A 221 5.08 -28.76 -1.08
CA ASP A 221 5.55 -29.72 -0.08
C ASP A 221 6.99 -30.17 -0.38
#